data_AF-A0A4Y2LCU7-F1
#
_entry.id   AF-A0A4Y2LCU7-F1
#
_cell.length_a   1.000
_cell.length_b   1.000
_cell.length_c   1.000
_cell.angle_alpha   90.00
_cell.angle_beta   90.00
_cell.angle_gamma   90.00
#
_symmetry.space_group_name_H-M   'P 1'
#
loop_
_entity.id
_entity.type
_entity.pdbx_description
1 polymer ?
#
loop_
_entity_poly.entity_id
_entity_poly.type
_entity_poly.pdbx_seq_one_letter_code
_entity_poly.pdbx_strand_id
1 'polypeptide(L)'
;MNHSCTSGSKHLWNVIKNSKFLSDDLKKVVDPVISRNAFMAHPGNLQLNMLVDRRRHIRELSVRWIIKVRGSSSTVERRRFVVPKLNFKANQYIKLIDWFNCDITEPPFIQLILR
;
A
#
# COMPACT_ATOMS: atom_id res chain seq x y z
N MET A 1 -3.04 1.21 -19.65
CA MET A 1 -2.83 0.98 -18.20
C MET A 1 -2.51 -0.50 -17.99
N ASN A 2 -1.64 -0.86 -17.06
CA ASN A 2 -1.45 -2.28 -16.70
C ASN A 2 -2.51 -2.65 -15.66
N HIS A 3 -3.47 -3.51 -16.03
CA HIS A 3 -4.63 -3.85 -15.18
C HIS A 3 -4.33 -4.94 -14.14
N SER A 4 -3.05 -5.28 -13.92
CA SER A 4 -2.65 -6.27 -12.92
C SER A 4 -2.87 -5.77 -11.48
N CYS A 5 -3.25 -6.68 -10.57
CA CYS A 5 -3.31 -6.44 -9.12
C CYS A 5 -1.99 -5.88 -8.56
N THR A 6 -0.86 -6.20 -9.20
CA THR A 6 0.46 -5.69 -8.85
C THR A 6 0.65 -4.20 -9.13
N SER A 7 -0.30 -3.52 -9.80
CA SER A 7 -0.26 -2.09 -10.09
C SER A 7 -1.24 -1.27 -9.24
N GLY A 8 -2.08 -1.91 -8.41
CA GLY A 8 -3.18 -1.27 -7.68
C GLY A 8 -2.76 -0.04 -6.86
N SER A 9 -1.72 -0.15 -6.03
CA SER A 9 -1.23 0.96 -5.21
C SER A 9 -0.65 2.13 -6.03
N LYS A 10 -0.07 1.85 -7.20
CA LYS A 10 0.43 2.88 -8.12
C LYS A 10 -0.73 3.66 -8.75
N HIS A 11 -1.80 2.96 -9.13
CA HIS A 11 -3.02 3.62 -9.62
C HIS A 11 -3.67 4.47 -8.54
N LEU A 12 -3.80 3.97 -7.31
CA LEU A 12 -4.32 4.75 -6.19
C LEU A 12 -3.47 6.01 -5.93
N TRP A 13 -2.15 5.88 -5.93
CA TRP A 13 -1.26 7.05 -5.83
C TRP A 13 -1.45 8.03 -6.98
N ASN A 14 -1.66 7.56 -8.21
CA ASN A 14 -1.90 8.42 -9.36
C ASN A 14 -3.23 9.19 -9.24
N VAL A 15 -4.28 8.55 -8.73
CA VAL A 15 -5.57 9.20 -8.42
C VAL A 15 -5.36 10.32 -7.38
N ILE A 16 -4.65 10.04 -6.29
CA ILE A 16 -4.32 11.03 -5.25
C ILE A 16 -3.44 12.15 -5.80
N LYS A 17 -2.47 11.82 -6.67
CA LYS A 17 -1.61 12.82 -7.32
C LYS A 17 -2.44 13.78 -8.16
N ASN A 18 -3.40 13.26 -8.92
CA ASN A 18 -4.26 14.06 -9.78
C ASN A 18 -5.29 14.86 -8.98
N SER A 19 -5.79 14.33 -7.85
CA SER A 19 -6.74 15.06 -7.00
C SER A 19 -6.14 16.35 -6.41
N LYS A 20 -4.81 16.45 -6.32
CA LYS A 20 -4.12 17.66 -5.85
C LYS A 20 -4.41 18.91 -6.70
N PHE A 21 -4.73 18.73 -7.98
CA PHE A 21 -5.04 19.82 -8.91
C PHE A 21 -6.49 20.32 -8.83
N LEU A 22 -7.35 19.62 -8.07
CA LEU A 22 -8.73 20.06 -7.85
C LEU A 22 -8.78 21.30 -6.94
N SER A 23 -9.85 22.09 -7.07
CA SER A 23 -10.16 23.15 -6.10
C SER A 23 -10.44 22.54 -4.73
N ASP A 24 -10.30 23.35 -3.68
CA ASP A 24 -10.49 22.86 -2.31
C ASP A 24 -11.91 22.36 -2.05
N ASP A 25 -12.92 22.95 -2.69
CA ASP A 25 -14.31 22.47 -2.58
C ASP A 25 -14.52 21.11 -3.25
N LEU A 26 -13.87 20.86 -4.39
CA LEU A 26 -13.90 19.53 -5.02
C LEU A 26 -13.10 18.51 -4.20
N LYS A 27 -11.97 18.89 -3.61
CA LYS A 27 -11.20 18.01 -2.71
C LYS A 27 -12.01 17.56 -1.51
N LYS A 28 -12.82 18.45 -0.90
CA LYS A 28 -13.73 18.10 0.21
C LYS A 28 -14.69 16.96 -0.14
N VAL A 29 -15.05 16.81 -1.43
CA VAL A 29 -15.92 15.72 -1.91
C VAL A 29 -15.11 14.48 -2.32
N VAL A 30 -14.01 14.68 -3.05
CA VAL A 30 -13.23 13.60 -3.67
C VAL A 30 -12.34 12.86 -2.68
N ASP A 31 -11.64 13.57 -1.78
CA ASP A 31 -10.69 12.94 -0.85
C ASP A 31 -11.35 11.94 0.12
N PRO A 32 -12.57 12.19 0.67
CA PRO A 32 -13.30 11.18 1.43
C PRO A 32 -13.71 9.95 0.60
N VAL A 33 -14.01 10.11 -0.69
CA VAL A 33 -14.34 8.99 -1.58
C VAL A 33 -13.10 8.14 -1.83
N ILE A 34 -11.95 8.76 -2.13
CA ILE A 34 -10.67 8.06 -2.27
C ILE A 34 -10.33 7.33 -0.97
N SER A 35 -10.46 8.01 0.17
CA SER A 35 -10.12 7.46 1.48
C SER A 35 -10.94 6.22 1.82
N ARG A 36 -12.25 6.23 1.58
CA ARG A 36 -13.13 5.07 1.86
C ARG A 36 -12.86 3.86 0.96
N ASN A 37 -12.24 4.06 -0.19
CA ASN A 37 -11.97 3.01 -1.18
C ASN A 37 -10.47 2.62 -1.25
N ALA A 38 -9.66 3.04 -0.28
CA ALA A 38 -8.21 2.94 -0.31
C ALA A 38 -7.63 1.54 0.00
N PHE A 39 -8.35 0.45 -0.29
CA PHE A 39 -7.89 -0.92 0.01
C PHE A 39 -6.56 -1.29 -0.67
N MET A 40 -6.25 -0.67 -1.80
CA MET A 40 -4.97 -0.86 -2.50
C MET A 40 -3.77 -0.26 -1.78
N ALA A 41 -3.97 0.58 -0.76
CA ALA A 41 -2.92 1.10 0.10
C ALA A 41 -2.64 0.20 1.32
N HIS A 42 -3.35 -0.92 1.49
CA HIS A 42 -3.08 -1.82 2.61
C HIS A 42 -1.63 -2.35 2.55
N PRO A 43 -0.91 -2.52 3.69
CA PRO A 43 0.48 -2.94 3.72
C PRO A 43 0.81 -4.10 2.79
N GLY A 44 0.02 -5.17 2.86
CA GLY A 44 0.21 -6.33 2.00
C GLY A 44 0.05 -6.09 0.49
N ASN A 45 -0.86 -5.19 0.10
CA ASN A 45 -1.05 -4.83 -1.32
C ASN A 45 0.10 -3.93 -1.81
N LEU A 46 0.58 -3.04 -0.94
CA LEU A 46 1.77 -2.24 -1.20
C LEU A 46 3.01 -3.12 -1.36
N GLN A 47 3.22 -4.09 -0.47
CA GLN A 47 4.33 -5.06 -0.56
C GLN A 47 4.29 -5.84 -1.88
N LEU A 48 3.11 -6.33 -2.30
CA LEU A 48 2.97 -7.01 -3.59
C LEU A 48 3.42 -6.13 -4.77
N ASN A 49 3.04 -4.85 -4.77
CA ASN A 49 3.45 -3.89 -5.79
C ASN A 49 4.95 -3.56 -5.72
N MET A 50 5.50 -3.49 -4.49
CA MET A 50 6.94 -3.26 -4.26
C MET A 50 7.80 -4.44 -4.72
N LEU A 51 7.35 -5.69 -4.55
CA LEU A 51 8.08 -6.89 -4.98
C LEU A 51 8.29 -6.93 -6.51
N VAL A 52 7.34 -6.44 -7.29
CA VAL A 52 7.45 -6.38 -8.76
C VAL A 52 7.91 -5.02 -9.27
N ASP A 53 8.30 -4.09 -8.39
CA ASP A 53 8.75 -2.77 -8.82
C ASP A 53 10.06 -2.90 -9.62
N ARG A 54 10.20 -2.11 -10.69
CA ARG A 54 11.40 -2.12 -11.53
C ARG A 54 12.64 -1.65 -10.76
N ARG A 55 12.47 -0.80 -9.75
CA ARG A 55 13.56 -0.25 -8.93
C ARG A 55 14.00 -1.26 -7.89
N ARG A 56 15.26 -1.69 -7.97
CA ARG A 56 15.87 -2.70 -7.09
C ARG A 56 15.72 -2.36 -5.60
N HIS A 57 16.02 -1.12 -5.21
CA HIS A 57 15.97 -0.69 -3.80
C HIS A 57 14.55 -0.80 -3.19
N ILE A 58 13.48 -0.72 -4.00
CA ILE A 58 12.11 -0.89 -3.53
C ILE A 58 11.77 -2.35 -3.31
N ARG A 59 12.21 -3.23 -4.22
CA ARG A 59 12.07 -4.68 -4.05
C ARG A 59 12.79 -5.15 -2.78
N GLU A 60 14.03 -4.72 -2.59
CA GLU A 60 14.83 -5.03 -1.40
C GLU A 60 14.16 -4.53 -0.12
N LEU A 61 13.58 -3.32 -0.13
CA LEU A 61 12.80 -2.81 0.99
C LEU A 61 11.62 -3.73 1.32
N SER A 62 10.87 -4.19 0.31
CA SER A 62 9.75 -5.11 0.51
C SER A 62 10.18 -6.43 1.12
N VAL A 63 11.29 -7.01 0.64
CA VAL A 63 11.85 -8.27 1.17
C VAL A 63 12.26 -8.09 2.63
N ARG A 64 12.90 -6.98 2.99
CA ARG A 64 13.27 -6.68 4.39
C ARG A 64 12.05 -6.61 5.31
N TRP A 65 10.95 -6.01 4.86
CA TRP A 65 9.70 -5.99 5.63
C TRP A 65 9.12 -7.38 5.84
N ILE A 66 9.11 -8.23 4.79
CA ILE A 66 8.64 -9.61 4.88
C ILE A 66 9.47 -10.41 5.90
N ILE A 67 10.80 -10.32 5.82
CA ILE A 67 11.71 -10.99 6.76
C ILE A 67 11.43 -10.52 8.20
N LYS A 68 11.25 -9.20 8.41
CA LYS A 68 10.94 -8.63 9.72
C LYS A 68 9.63 -9.17 10.29
N VAL A 69 8.57 -9.22 9.48
CA VAL A 69 7.24 -9.70 9.88
C VAL A 69 7.26 -11.20 10.20
N ARG A 70 8.01 -12.00 9.45
CA ARG A 70 8.18 -13.44 9.74
C ARG A 70 8.98 -13.70 11.01
N GLY A 71 9.93 -12.82 11.33
CA GLY A 71 10.72 -12.89 12.56
C GLY A 71 9.97 -12.43 13.81
N SER A 72 8.88 -11.67 13.66
CA SER A 72 8.01 -11.33 14.79
C SER A 72 7.07 -12.47 15.14
N SER A 73 7.15 -12.97 16.37
CA SER A 73 6.39 -14.11 16.92
C SER A 73 4.90 -13.86 17.12
N SER A 74 4.34 -12.78 16.54
CA SER A 74 2.91 -12.52 16.65
C SER A 74 2.18 -13.58 15.84
N THR A 75 1.40 -14.41 16.54
CA THR A 75 0.32 -15.22 15.98
C THR A 75 -0.31 -14.47 14.83
N VAL A 76 -0.29 -15.08 13.64
CA VAL A 76 -0.77 -14.47 12.40
C VAL A 76 -2.25 -14.14 12.58
N GLU A 77 -2.54 -12.95 13.09
CA GLU A 77 -3.90 -12.43 13.09
C GLU A 77 -4.28 -12.33 11.62
N ARG A 78 -5.35 -13.04 11.28
CA ARG A 78 -5.98 -12.97 9.96
C ARG A 78 -6.09 -11.49 9.58
N ARG A 79 -5.57 -11.13 8.41
CA ARG A 79 -5.56 -9.75 7.89
C ARG A 79 -6.90 -9.06 8.20
N ARG A 80 -6.88 -8.03 9.04
CA ARG A 80 -8.04 -7.19 9.29
C ARG A 80 -8.33 -6.38 8.04
N PHE A 81 -9.56 -6.46 7.53
CA PHE A 81 -9.95 -5.75 6.31
C PHE A 81 -10.33 -4.29 6.63
N VAL A 82 -9.37 -3.53 7.17
CA VAL A 82 -9.54 -2.13 7.54
C VAL A 82 -8.91 -1.25 6.48
N VAL A 83 -9.61 -0.18 6.10
CA VAL A 83 -9.09 0.79 5.15
C VAL A 83 -8.00 1.63 5.82
N PRO A 84 -6.76 1.67 5.29
CA PRO A 84 -5.69 2.40 5.92
C PRO A 84 -5.88 3.92 5.79
N LYS A 85 -5.38 4.67 6.77
CA LYS A 85 -5.32 6.12 6.70
C LYS A 85 -4.32 6.54 5.63
N LEU A 86 -4.80 7.23 4.59
CA LEU A 86 -3.98 7.68 3.48
C LEU A 86 -3.18 8.95 3.79
N ASN A 87 -1.95 8.98 3.28
CA ASN A 87 -1.14 10.18 3.18
C ASN A 87 -1.34 10.86 1.82
N PHE A 88 -2.24 11.84 1.75
CA PHE A 88 -2.48 12.62 0.52
C PHE A 88 -1.26 13.46 0.08
N LYS A 89 -0.32 13.74 1.00
CA LYS A 89 0.93 14.44 0.68
C LYS A 89 2.02 13.53 0.11
N ALA A 90 1.77 12.22 -0.01
CA ALA A 90 2.74 11.26 -0.52
C ALA A 90 3.27 11.66 -1.92
N ASN A 91 4.60 11.67 -2.06
CA ASN A 91 5.28 11.91 -3.33
C ASN A 91 5.55 10.63 -4.14
N GLN A 92 5.35 9.45 -3.52
CA GLN A 92 5.49 8.14 -4.15
C GLN A 92 4.50 7.16 -3.50
N TYR A 93 4.08 6.13 -4.23
CA TYR A 93 3.10 5.16 -3.75
C TYR A 93 3.55 4.40 -2.49
N ILE A 94 4.85 4.19 -2.30
CA ILE A 94 5.41 3.55 -1.10
C ILE A 94 5.17 4.37 0.17
N LYS A 95 4.82 5.66 0.06
CA LYS A 95 4.53 6.55 1.20
C LYS A 95 3.04 6.80 1.42
N LEU A 96 2.17 6.00 0.80
CA LEU A 96 0.71 6.16 0.90
C LEU A 96 0.17 5.91 2.31
N ILE A 97 0.87 5.12 3.11
CA ILE A 97 0.51 4.81 4.49
C ILE A 97 1.69 5.10 5.41
N ASP A 98 1.39 5.21 6.69
CA ASP A 98 2.40 5.13 7.74
C ASP A 98 2.72 3.66 8.04
N TRP A 99 3.92 3.23 7.66
CA TRP A 99 4.38 1.85 7.87
C TRP A 99 4.68 1.54 9.33
N PHE A 100 4.90 2.53 10.19
CA PHE A 100 5.21 2.30 11.60
C PHE A 100 3.95 2.19 12.46
N ASN A 101 2.86 2.83 12.02
CA ASN A 101 1.58 2.86 12.73
C ASN A 101 0.51 1.96 12.07
N CYS A 102 0.90 1.02 11.20
CA CYS A 102 -0.04 0.11 10.54
C CYS A 102 0.33 -1.35 10.85
N ASP A 103 -0.70 -2.18 11.07
CA ASP A 103 -0.53 -3.62 11.27
C ASP A 103 0.01 -4.28 9.99
N ILE A 104 1.31 -4.50 9.95
CA ILE A 104 1.95 -5.17 8.83
C ILE A 104 1.75 -6.67 9.00
N THR A 105 0.88 -7.22 8.16
CA THR A 105 0.65 -8.66 8.06
C THR A 105 1.36 -9.21 6.82
N GLU A 106 1.85 -10.44 6.91
CA GLU A 106 2.36 -11.14 5.73
C GLU A 106 1.20 -11.43 4.78
N PRO A 107 1.27 -11.01 3.50
CA PRO A 107 0.23 -11.33 2.53
C PRO A 107 0.14 -12.84 2.31
N PRO A 108 -1.07 -13.43 2.26
CA PRO A 108 -1.24 -14.86 2.01
C PRO A 108 -0.52 -15.33 0.73
N PHE A 109 -0.49 -14.48 -0.30
CA PHE A 109 0.19 -14.78 -1.56
C PHE A 109 1.73 -14.86 -1.43
N ILE A 110 2.32 -14.13 -0.49
CA ILE A 110 3.78 -14.10 -0.27
C ILE A 110 4.24 -15.29 0.57
N GLN A 111 3.38 -15.85 1.41
CA GLN A 111 3.66 -17.08 2.17
C GLN A 111 4.05 -18.27 1.26
N LEU A 112 3.61 -18.25 -0.01
CA LEU A 112 3.83 -19.34 -0.96
C LEU A 112 5.10 -19.17 -1.83
N ILE A 113 5.67 -17.97 -1.92
CA ILE A 113 6.69 -17.63 -2.96
C ILE A 113 8.12 -17.57 -2.41
N LEU A 114 8.29 -17.31 -1.11
CA LEU A 114 9.61 -17.08 -0.50
C LEU A 114 9.89 -18.08 0.64
N ARG A 115 9.72 -19.39 0.42
CA ARG A 115 10.13 -20.40 1.41
C ARG A 115 11.62 -20.69 1.34
#